data_AF-A0A523HHC1-F1
#
_entry.id   AF-A0A523HHC1-F1
#
_cell.length_a   1.000
_cell.length_b   1.000
_cell.length_c   1.000
_cell.angle_alpha   90.00
_cell.angle_beta   90.00
_cell.angle_gamma   90.00
#
_symmetry.space_group_name_H-M   'P 1'
#
loop_
_entity.id
_entity.type
_entity.pdbx_description
1 polymer ?
#
loop_
_entity_poly.entity_id
_entity_poly.type
_entity_poly.pdbx_seq_one_letter_code
_entity_poly.pdbx_strand_id
1 'polypeptide(L)' 'MQFGDFELFLISDGTFRLDGGAMFGVVPKVLWERTNPADERNRILLGLNCLLIKSQVDLILV' A
#
# COMPACT_ATOMS: atom_id res chain seq x y z
N MET A 1 -9.81 4.56 -12.21
CA MET A 1 -10.90 3.59 -11.91
C MET A 1 -12.15 4.40 -11.66
N GLN A 2 -13.33 3.95 -12.12
CA GLN A 2 -14.59 4.62 -11.81
C GLN A 2 -15.29 3.92 -10.64
N PHE A 3 -15.79 4.67 -9.67
CA PHE A 3 -16.55 4.17 -8.52
C PHE A 3 -17.75 5.10 -8.24
N GLY A 4 -18.93 4.71 -8.74
CA GLY A 4 -20.09 5.60 -8.74
C GLY A 4 -19.80 6.88 -9.53
N ASP A 5 -20.06 8.03 -8.92
CA ASP A 5 -19.78 9.36 -9.49
C ASP A 5 -18.32 9.83 -9.28
N PHE A 6 -17.46 8.97 -8.72
CA PHE A 6 -16.07 9.31 -8.43
C PHE A 6 -15.10 8.69 -9.45
N GLU A 7 -14.19 9.52 -9.92
CA GLU A 7 -13.02 9.07 -10.68
C GLU A 7 -11.82 8.95 -9.73
N LEU A 8 -11.29 7.73 -9.64
CA LEU A 8 -10.23 7.36 -8.70
C LEU A 8 -8.90 7.18 -9.44
N PHE A 9 -7.86 7.85 -8.96
CA PHE A 9 -6.50 7.74 -9.46
C PHE A 9 -5.58 7.25 -8.35
N LEU A 10 -4.79 6.24 -8.67
CA LEU A 10 -3.74 5.75 -7.78
C LEU A 10 -2.44 6.44 -8.19
N ILE A 11 -1.90 7.25 -7.28
CA ILE A 11 -0.67 8.01 -7.50
C ILE A 11 0.44 7.30 -6.72
N SER A 12 1.44 6.79 -7.44
CA SER A 12 2.59 6.16 -6.82
C SER A 12 3.67 7.21 -6.51
N ASP A 13 4.10 7.26 -5.25
CA ASP A 13 5.29 7.98 -4.78
C ASP A 13 6.49 7.01 -4.62
N GLY A 14 6.46 5.91 -5.37
CA GLY A 14 7.49 4.88 -5.37
C GLY A 14 7.29 3.81 -4.31
N THR A 15 8.40 3.21 -3.89
CA THR A 15 8.42 2.05 -2.99
C THR A 15 9.49 2.19 -1.93
N PHE A 16 9.24 1.64 -0.75
CA PHE A 16 10.20 1.58 0.34
C PHE A 16 10.18 0.21 1.00
N ARG A 17 11.20 -0.06 1.82
CA ARG A 17 11.33 -1.31 2.56
C ARG A 17 11.16 -1.07 4.05
N LEU A 18 10.28 -1.84 4.69
CA LEU A 18 10.00 -1.76 6.12
C LEU A 18 10.02 -3.15 6.74
N ASP A 19 10.33 -3.26 8.03
CA ASP A 19 10.36 -4.54 8.74
C ASP A 19 9.01 -5.27 8.62
N GLY A 20 9.05 -6.50 8.11
CA GLY A 20 7.84 -7.31 7.90
C GLY A 20 7.17 -7.70 9.21
N GLY A 21 7.96 -7.99 10.26
CA GLY A 21 7.43 -8.32 11.58
C GLY A 21 6.61 -7.17 12.17
N ALA A 22 7.12 -5.94 12.06
CA ALA A 22 6.41 -4.74 12.49
C ALA A 22 5.09 -4.52 11.73
N MET A 23 5.06 -4.81 10.42
CA MET A 23 3.86 -4.65 9.59
C MET A 23 2.78 -5.71 9.86
N PHE A 24 3.20 -6.93 10.17
CA PHE A 24 2.28 -8.06 10.37
C PHE A 24 2.01 -8.40 11.84
N GLY A 25 2.71 -7.74 12.77
CA GLY A 25 2.48 -7.83 14.21
C GLY A 25 2.57 -9.27 14.73
N VAL A 26 1.47 -9.78 15.27
CA VAL A 26 1.41 -11.12 15.87
C VAL A 26 1.38 -12.26 14.84
N VAL A 27 1.22 -11.96 13.54
CA VAL A 27 1.11 -12.99 12.50
C VAL A 27 2.48 -13.64 12.27
N PRO A 28 2.59 -14.99 12.36
CA PRO A 28 3.84 -15.69 12.14
C PRO A 28 4.43 -15.46 10.74
N LYS A 29 5.76 -15.29 10.69
CA LYS A 29 6.51 -15.06 9.44
C LYS A 29 6.22 -16.08 8.34
N VAL A 30 6.13 -17.35 8.71
CA VAL A 30 5.82 -18.45 7.78
C VAL A 30 4.50 -18.28 7.04
N LEU A 31 3.55 -17.48 7.57
CA LEU A 31 2.28 -17.19 6.91
C LEU A 31 2.40 -16.00 5.96
N TRP A 32 2.92 -14.86 6.43
CA TRP A 32 2.94 -13.63 5.63
C TRP A 32 4.08 -13.57 4.61
N GLU A 33 5.20 -14.27 4.82
CA GLU A 33 6.33 -14.27 3.88
C GLU A 33 5.97 -14.89 2.52
N ARG A 34 4.92 -15.72 2.49
CA ARG A 34 4.40 -16.32 1.26
C ARG A 34 3.82 -15.29 0.29
N THR A 35 3.20 -14.23 0.81
CA THR A 35 2.58 -13.16 0.01
C THR A 35 3.43 -11.89 -0.04
N ASN A 36 4.26 -11.69 0.98
CA ASN A 36 5.09 -10.50 1.16
C ASN A 36 6.53 -10.94 1.49
N PRO A 37 7.29 -11.41 0.48
CA PRO A 37 8.62 -11.94 0.70
C PRO A 37 9.54 -10.86 1.28
N ALA A 38 10.26 -11.22 2.34
CA ALA A 38 11.20 -10.33 3.00
C ALA A 38 12.60 -10.46 2.39
N ASP A 39 13.37 -9.37 2.47
CA ASP A 39 14.80 -9.39 2.17
C ASP A 39 15.62 -10.00 3.34
N GLU A 40 16.95 -10.06 3.16
CA GLU A 40 17.90 -10.57 4.16
C GLU A 40 17.85 -9.81 5.50
N ARG A 41 17.30 -8.60 5.52
CA ARG A 41 17.12 -7.78 6.72
C ARG A 41 15.71 -7.85 7.28
N ASN A 42 14.92 -8.85 6.88
CA ASN A 42 13.53 -9.07 7.26
C ASN A 42 12.56 -7.97 6.81
N ARG A 43 12.88 -7.21 5.75
CA ARG A 43 12.02 -6.12 5.27
C ARG A 43 11.20 -6.52 4.05
N ILE A 44 9.93 -6.12 4.04
CA ILE A 44 9.02 -6.29 2.90
C ILE A 44 9.01 -5.03 2.03
N LEU A 45 8.75 -5.20 0.74
CA LEU A 45 8.56 -4.09 -0.19
C LEU A 45 7.13 -3.55 -0.05
N LEU A 46 7.01 -2.24 0.22
CA LEU A 46 5.75 -1.52 0.33
C LEU A 46 5.69 -0.42 -0.72
N GLY A 47 4.50 -0.22 -1.30
CA GLY A 47 4.21 0.91 -2.17
C GLY A 47 3.76 2.13 -1.37
N LEU A 48 4.32 3.29 -1.67
CA LEU A 48 3.80 4.58 -1.21
C LEU A 48 2.78 5.04 -2.24
N ASN A 49 1.50 4.87 -1.94
CA ASN A 49 0.44 5.22 -2.87
C ASN A 49 -0.53 6.18 -2.20
N CYS A 50 -0.83 7.28 -2.88
CA CYS A 50 -1.94 8.15 -2.53
C CYS A 50 -3.13 7.83 -3.42
N LEU A 51 -4.33 8.00 -2.88
CA LEU A 51 -5.57 7.91 -3.65
C LEU A 51 -6.07 9.32 -3.92
N LEU A 52 -6.01 9.75 -5.18
CA LEU A 52 -6.67 10.97 -5.61
C LEU A 52 -8.11 10.63 -6.04
N ILE A 53 -9.06 11.22 -5.33
CA ILE A 53 -10.49 11.08 -5.59
C ILE A 53 -10.96 12.36 -6.25
N LYS A 54 -11.46 12.24 -7.46
CA LYS A 54 -12.11 13.33 -8.18
C LYS A 54 -13.62 13.13 -8.14
N SER A 55 -14.30 14.07 -7.51
CA SER A 55 -15.76 14.20 -7.56
C SER A 55 -16.15 15.26 -8.59
N GLN A 56 -17.44 15.59 -8.68
CA GLN A 56 -17.91 16.67 -9.54
C GLN A 56 -17.50 18.06 -9.07
N VAL A 57 -17.25 18.24 -7.76
CA VAL A 57 -17.02 19.56 -7.15
C VAL A 57 -15.68 19.69 -6.44
N ASP A 58 -15.16 18.58 -5.92
CA ASP A 58 -13.94 18.52 -5.11
C ASP A 58 -12.90 17.55 -5.64
N LEU A 59 -11.63 17.85 -5.34
CA LEU A 59 -10.47 16.96 -5.46
C LEU A 59 -9.93 16.66 -4.07
N ILE A 60 -9.88 15.37 -3.70
CA ILE A 60 -9.50 14.91 -2.37
C ILE A 60 -8.28 13.98 -2.49
N LEU A 61 -7.24 14.24 -1.71
CA LEU A 61 -6.05 13.40 -1.61
C LEU A 61 -6.04 12.64 -0.29
N VAL A 62 -5.89 11.32 -0.34
CA VAL A 62 -5.73 10.41 0.79
C VAL A 62 -4.35 9.78 0.78
#